data_AF-V9KMP2-F1
#
_entry.id   AF-V9KMP2-F1
#
_cell.length_a   1.000
_cell.length_b   1.000
_cell.length_c   1.000
_cell.angle_alpha   90.00
_cell.angle_beta   90.00
_cell.angle_gamma   90.00
#
_symmetry.space_group_name_H-M   'P 1'
#
loop_
_entity.id
_entity.type
_entity.pdbx_description
1 polymer ?
#
loop_
_entity_poly.entity_id
_entity_poly.type
_entity_poly.pdbx_seq_one_letter_code
_entity_poly.pdbx_strand_id
1 'polypeptide(L)'
;AKGPPGGGAPATLSSEPATLDKEEDELEEKKQQSDEEPMEMVVEKADEQETKNVHQILTDIVQAKLSEDLKPMEMDKESIAESKSPEISMQEDFGSDIAPMQTDEQVNKEQYVPGPNEKPLYAVEAVTMEDLSLLAEMFYLPYEHGPKAVQILREFQWLRANSSVVSVNCKGKDAEKIEKWHSRAIKFEAMCCGVTEMFTRLANCENRSILYDLYPYVWDIKGVVSMVKSFVQWLGCRSQSSAQFLSGDQEPWAFRGGLAGEFQRLLPIEAANDLFCQPPPPMPTSKVYTIRPYFAKDEASVYKICKEMYDDEMDSGSVDSEQPDIVGDSLVGGLLTLSPDYCFVLEDEGGVCGYALGTVDVKPFCKKCNVSWIPTMREKYLKPETSKELSEEQKMMLSFHEEQEGLPDNFLAMFPSLIKLDVHSKVTDPSVAKSMMGCLLSSLKANGSRGAFCEVKPSDKRSLEFYSKLGCVELAKTEGFPKEMLFLGRTL
;
A
#
# COMPACT_ATOMS: atom_id res chain seq x y z
N ALA A 1 -58.97 -5.07 36.78
CA ALA A 1 -59.79 -6.27 37.08
C ALA A 1 -60.93 -6.35 36.06
N LYS A 2 -61.37 -7.57 35.70
CA LYS A 2 -62.34 -7.92 34.64
C LYS A 2 -61.93 -7.51 33.20
N GLY A 3 -61.96 -8.51 32.33
CA GLY A 3 -61.78 -8.41 30.88
C GLY A 3 -63.11 -8.62 30.11
N PRO A 4 -63.06 -9.15 28.88
CA PRO A 4 -64.08 -8.93 27.83
C PRO A 4 -65.18 -10.03 27.82
N PRO A 5 -66.12 -10.02 26.84
CA PRO A 5 -65.90 -10.48 25.45
C PRO A 5 -66.45 -9.46 24.41
N GLY A 6 -66.45 -9.69 23.09
CA GLY A 6 -65.98 -10.80 22.25
C GLY A 6 -66.08 -10.44 20.76
N GLY A 7 -65.42 -11.20 19.88
CA GLY A 7 -65.35 -10.89 18.44
C GLY A 7 -66.43 -11.55 17.57
N GLY A 8 -66.47 -11.19 16.29
CA GLY A 8 -67.31 -11.84 15.28
C GLY A 8 -67.13 -11.22 13.89
N ALA A 9 -66.57 -11.99 12.95
CA ALA A 9 -66.43 -11.62 11.54
C ALA A 9 -66.88 -12.78 10.64
N PRO A 10 -67.54 -12.48 9.52
CA PRO A 10 -67.40 -13.20 8.25
C PRO A 10 -66.67 -12.29 7.23
N ALA A 11 -65.73 -12.76 6.40
CA ALA A 11 -65.89 -13.74 5.31
C ALA A 11 -66.79 -13.18 4.18
N THR A 12 -66.24 -12.41 3.22
CA THR A 12 -65.65 -12.85 1.92
C THR A 12 -66.67 -13.29 0.84
N LEU A 13 -66.68 -12.63 -0.33
CA LEU A 13 -66.38 -13.22 -1.66
C LEU A 13 -66.62 -12.26 -2.86
N SER A 14 -65.64 -12.28 -3.79
CA SER A 14 -65.70 -12.21 -5.27
C SER A 14 -66.29 -11.04 -6.12
N SER A 15 -65.49 -10.75 -7.17
CA SER A 15 -65.81 -10.55 -8.60
C SER A 15 -66.38 -9.22 -9.16
N GLU A 16 -65.64 -8.70 -10.14
CA GLU A 16 -66.06 -7.81 -11.25
C GLU A 16 -67.03 -8.53 -12.23
N PRO A 17 -67.69 -7.84 -13.20
CA PRO A 17 -67.10 -7.77 -14.56
C PRO A 17 -67.50 -6.56 -15.45
N ALA A 18 -66.85 -6.46 -16.63
CA ALA A 18 -67.27 -5.82 -17.91
C ALA A 18 -67.34 -4.26 -17.98
N THR A 19 -66.99 -3.51 -19.05
CA THR A 19 -66.91 -3.64 -20.55
C THR A 19 -68.27 -3.61 -21.29
N LEU A 20 -68.51 -2.95 -22.43
CA LEU A 20 -67.72 -2.02 -23.29
C LEU A 20 -68.68 -1.16 -24.19
N ASP A 21 -68.21 -0.67 -25.35
CA ASP A 21 -68.95 -0.08 -26.53
C ASP A 21 -69.29 1.45 -26.46
N LYS A 22 -69.07 2.33 -27.48
CA LYS A 22 -69.22 2.39 -28.98
C LYS A 22 -70.57 3.03 -29.43
N GLU A 23 -70.75 3.78 -30.53
CA GLU A 23 -69.96 4.03 -31.78
C GLU A 23 -70.41 5.31 -32.57
N GLU A 24 -69.57 5.82 -33.51
CA GLU A 24 -69.84 6.51 -34.84
C GLU A 24 -70.71 7.80 -34.99
N ASP A 25 -70.58 8.67 -36.03
CA ASP A 25 -69.47 9.09 -36.97
C ASP A 25 -69.65 10.62 -37.32
N GLU A 26 -69.48 11.33 -38.46
CA GLU A 26 -69.18 11.26 -39.94
C GLU A 26 -68.67 12.70 -40.36
N LEU A 27 -68.08 13.11 -41.52
CA LEU A 27 -67.27 12.54 -42.63
C LEU A 27 -66.64 13.73 -43.47
N GLU A 28 -66.24 13.51 -44.75
CA GLU A 28 -65.68 14.42 -45.80
C GLU A 28 -64.36 15.20 -45.51
N GLU A 29 -63.19 15.06 -46.16
CA GLU A 29 -62.70 14.78 -47.56
C GLU A 29 -62.59 16.02 -48.51
N LYS A 30 -61.67 16.14 -49.50
CA LYS A 30 -60.74 15.17 -50.17
C LYS A 30 -59.52 15.83 -50.89
N LYS A 31 -58.59 14.96 -51.39
CA LYS A 31 -57.40 15.13 -52.29
C LYS A 31 -56.06 15.47 -51.59
N GLN A 32 -54.95 14.70 -51.66
CA GLN A 32 -54.29 13.81 -52.65
C GLN A 32 -53.47 14.49 -53.77
N GLN A 33 -52.14 14.27 -53.80
CA GLN A 33 -51.46 13.30 -54.71
C GLN A 33 -49.99 13.05 -54.25
N SER A 34 -49.32 11.99 -54.76
CA SER A 34 -47.98 11.52 -54.32
C SER A 34 -47.17 10.84 -55.46
N ASP A 35 -46.05 10.17 -55.09
CA ASP A 35 -45.27 9.15 -55.87
C ASP A 35 -44.20 9.71 -56.86
N GLU A 36 -43.01 9.12 -57.10
CA GLU A 36 -42.40 7.84 -56.64
C GLU A 36 -40.83 7.87 -56.76
N GLU A 37 -40.12 7.37 -55.72
CA GLU A 37 -38.99 6.38 -55.67
C GLU A 37 -37.72 6.40 -56.60
N PRO A 38 -36.62 5.61 -56.36
CA PRO A 38 -36.41 4.50 -55.39
C PRO A 38 -35.14 4.54 -54.49
N MET A 39 -34.79 3.40 -53.88
CA MET A 39 -33.80 3.13 -52.80
C MET A 39 -32.30 3.01 -53.22
N GLU A 40 -31.38 3.16 -52.26
CA GLU A 40 -30.16 2.31 -52.12
C GLU A 40 -29.66 2.25 -50.65
N MET A 41 -28.64 1.41 -50.33
CA MET A 41 -28.24 1.05 -48.95
C MET A 41 -26.83 1.53 -48.51
N VAL A 42 -26.73 1.82 -47.21
CA VAL A 42 -25.58 1.74 -46.28
C VAL A 42 -24.19 1.36 -46.83
N VAL A 43 -23.19 2.25 -46.66
CA VAL A 43 -21.82 1.98 -46.12
C VAL A 43 -21.31 3.25 -45.39
N GLU A 44 -20.48 3.08 -44.36
CA GLU A 44 -19.92 4.13 -43.48
C GLU A 44 -18.69 4.86 -44.07
N LYS A 45 -18.46 6.12 -43.66
CA LYS A 45 -17.10 6.69 -43.52
C LYS A 45 -17.09 7.99 -42.69
N ALA A 46 -16.40 8.00 -41.55
CA ALA A 46 -16.21 9.21 -40.74
C ALA A 46 -14.95 9.11 -39.83
N ASP A 47 -13.76 9.36 -40.37
CA ASP A 47 -12.50 9.30 -39.57
C ASP A 47 -11.34 10.19 -40.10
N GLU A 48 -11.64 11.18 -40.97
CA GLU A 48 -10.62 11.98 -41.68
C GLU A 48 -10.53 13.45 -41.20
N GLN A 49 -11.16 13.79 -40.06
CA GLN A 49 -11.34 15.18 -39.60
C GLN A 49 -10.76 15.47 -38.21
N GLU A 50 -10.74 14.52 -37.27
CA GLU A 50 -10.08 14.74 -35.97
C GLU A 50 -8.54 14.71 -36.06
N THR A 51 -8.01 13.80 -36.88
CA THR A 51 -6.56 13.61 -37.11
C THR A 51 -5.83 14.89 -37.55
N LYS A 52 -6.53 15.78 -38.28
CA LYS A 52 -5.99 17.08 -38.72
C LYS A 52 -5.86 18.10 -37.58
N ASN A 53 -6.75 18.08 -36.59
CA ASN A 53 -6.64 18.94 -35.41
C ASN A 53 -5.44 18.54 -34.53
N VAL A 54 -5.26 17.23 -34.30
CA VAL A 54 -4.14 16.72 -33.49
C VAL A 54 -2.79 17.10 -34.10
N HIS A 55 -2.67 17.04 -35.43
CA HIS A 55 -1.42 17.35 -36.12
C HIS A 55 -1.04 18.84 -36.06
N GLN A 56 -2.02 19.75 -36.01
CA GLN A 56 -1.77 21.19 -35.82
C GLN A 56 -1.28 21.49 -34.40
N ILE A 57 -1.96 20.93 -33.39
CA ILE A 57 -1.61 21.12 -31.97
C ILE A 57 -0.18 20.62 -31.68
N LEU A 58 0.23 19.49 -32.29
CA LEU A 58 1.60 18.99 -32.21
C LEU A 58 2.62 19.98 -32.80
N THR A 59 2.31 20.64 -33.92
CA THR A 59 3.19 21.64 -34.54
C THR A 59 3.38 22.86 -33.64
N ASP A 60 2.29 23.38 -33.06
CA ASP A 60 2.33 24.57 -32.21
C ASP A 60 3.14 24.33 -30.91
N ILE A 61 3.04 23.12 -30.32
CA ILE A 61 3.82 22.71 -29.14
C ILE A 61 5.32 22.58 -29.46
N VAL A 62 5.67 22.00 -30.61
CA VAL A 62 7.08 21.91 -31.04
C VAL A 62 7.67 23.30 -31.30
N GLN A 63 6.89 24.20 -31.91
CA GLN A 63 7.34 25.57 -32.16
C GLN A 63 7.54 26.37 -30.87
N ALA A 64 6.69 26.17 -29.85
CA ALA A 64 6.86 26.80 -28.53
C ALA A 64 8.14 26.34 -27.80
N LYS A 65 8.51 25.05 -27.91
CA LYS A 65 9.76 24.52 -27.32
C LYS A 65 11.04 24.95 -28.04
N LEU A 66 10.95 25.51 -29.24
CA LEU A 66 12.09 26.03 -30.00
C LEU A 66 12.40 27.52 -29.71
N SER A 67 11.62 28.19 -28.85
CA SER A 67 11.77 29.62 -28.54
C SER A 67 12.39 29.96 -27.17
N GLU A 68 12.81 28.97 -26.38
CA GLU A 68 13.53 29.21 -25.11
C GLU A 68 15.06 29.13 -25.33
N ASP A 69 15.68 30.29 -25.62
CA ASP A 69 17.13 30.46 -25.83
C ASP A 69 17.96 30.18 -24.55
N LEU A 70 18.32 28.91 -24.33
CA LEU A 70 19.29 28.52 -23.30
C LEU A 70 20.72 28.80 -23.76
N LYS A 71 21.28 29.94 -23.32
CA LYS A 71 22.72 30.23 -23.50
C LYS A 71 23.59 29.35 -22.61
N PRO A 72 24.66 28.74 -23.12
CA PRO A 72 25.68 28.09 -22.29
C PRO A 72 26.31 29.09 -21.32
N MET A 73 26.56 28.65 -20.08
CA MET A 73 27.31 29.44 -19.10
C MET A 73 28.81 29.26 -19.38
N GLU A 74 29.53 30.34 -19.67
CA GLU A 74 30.99 30.26 -19.81
C GLU A 74 31.66 30.03 -18.45
N MET A 75 32.78 29.31 -18.47
CA MET A 75 33.54 28.93 -17.27
C MET A 75 34.93 29.58 -17.35
N ASP A 76 35.16 30.58 -16.50
CA ASP A 76 36.39 31.37 -16.51
C ASP A 76 37.66 30.53 -16.27
N LYS A 77 38.73 30.93 -16.95
CA LYS A 77 40.08 30.36 -16.79
C LYS A 77 40.98 31.37 -16.08
N GLU A 78 41.33 31.09 -14.83
CA GLU A 78 42.51 31.71 -14.20
C GLU A 78 43.52 30.65 -13.73
N SER A 79 44.73 31.12 -13.37
CA SER A 79 45.98 30.39 -13.55
C SER A 79 46.56 29.74 -12.30
N ILE A 80 47.37 28.70 -12.53
CA ILE A 80 48.22 28.02 -11.55
C ILE A 80 49.19 29.02 -10.86
N ALA A 81 49.31 28.92 -9.54
CA ALA A 81 50.48 29.41 -8.79
C ALA A 81 50.77 28.48 -7.60
N GLU A 82 52.00 27.99 -7.47
CA GLU A 82 52.44 27.17 -6.33
C GLU A 82 52.80 28.03 -5.11
N SER A 83 52.47 27.58 -3.90
CA SER A 83 53.21 27.93 -2.68
C SER A 83 53.11 26.80 -1.65
N LYS A 84 54.01 26.78 -0.65
CA LYS A 84 54.31 25.58 0.17
C LYS A 84 53.72 25.64 1.59
N SER A 85 53.49 24.42 2.11
CA SER A 85 53.26 23.92 3.48
C SER A 85 53.74 24.78 4.68
N PRO A 86 53.23 24.57 5.93
CA PRO A 86 52.66 23.30 6.44
C PRO A 86 51.43 23.33 7.38
N GLU A 87 50.86 22.13 7.51
CA GLU A 87 50.15 21.50 8.65
C GLU A 87 49.42 22.34 9.71
N ILE A 88 48.12 22.04 9.90
CA ILE A 88 47.55 21.55 11.18
C ILE A 88 46.27 20.72 10.87
N SER A 89 45.91 19.81 11.77
CA SER A 89 44.85 18.80 11.61
C SER A 89 43.41 19.33 11.59
N MET A 90 42.54 18.71 10.79
CA MET A 90 41.51 17.78 11.33
C MET A 90 40.88 16.91 10.23
N GLN A 91 40.20 15.84 10.64
CA GLN A 91 39.55 14.85 9.76
C GLN A 91 38.08 15.22 9.52
N GLU A 92 37.58 14.98 8.31
CA GLU A 92 36.30 14.29 8.04
C GLU A 92 36.20 14.07 6.52
N ASP A 93 36.00 12.81 6.09
CA ASP A 93 36.15 12.40 4.69
C ASP A 93 34.86 11.73 4.20
N PHE A 94 34.02 12.51 3.48
CA PHE A 94 32.81 12.01 2.82
C PHE A 94 33.17 11.46 1.43
N GLY A 95 33.69 10.23 1.42
CA GLY A 95 34.02 9.50 0.20
C GLY A 95 32.81 9.32 -0.73
N SER A 96 32.99 9.62 -2.02
CA SER A 96 31.94 9.54 -3.03
C SER A 96 31.79 8.12 -3.60
N ASP A 97 30.73 7.40 -3.20
CA ASP A 97 30.37 6.11 -3.80
C ASP A 97 29.70 6.27 -5.19
N ILE A 98 30.51 6.65 -6.18
CA ILE A 98 30.21 6.43 -7.59
C ILE A 98 31.03 5.22 -8.03
N ALA A 99 30.39 4.05 -8.09
CA ALA A 99 31.06 2.81 -8.47
C ALA A 99 31.65 2.93 -9.90
N PRO A 100 32.97 2.76 -10.08
CA PRO A 100 33.58 2.82 -11.41
C PRO A 100 33.26 1.54 -12.20
N MET A 101 32.99 1.69 -13.51
CA MET A 101 32.93 0.55 -14.41
C MET A 101 34.31 -0.14 -14.48
N GLN A 102 34.42 -1.35 -13.93
CA GLN A 102 35.56 -2.23 -14.16
C GLN A 102 35.18 -3.30 -15.19
N THR A 103 35.73 -3.17 -16.40
CA THR A 103 35.81 -4.27 -17.36
C THR A 103 37.02 -5.11 -17.04
N ASP A 104 36.83 -6.37 -16.63
CA ASP A 104 37.91 -7.35 -16.53
C ASP A 104 37.60 -8.59 -17.37
N GLU A 105 38.45 -8.83 -18.37
CA GLU A 105 38.44 -10.06 -19.16
C GLU A 105 39.27 -11.13 -18.45
N GLN A 106 38.63 -12.12 -17.81
CA GLN A 106 39.02 -13.53 -18.04
C GLN A 106 38.00 -14.55 -17.52
N VAL A 107 37.92 -15.66 -18.26
CA VAL A 107 36.95 -16.73 -18.04
C VAL A 107 37.52 -17.77 -17.08
N ASN A 108 36.76 -18.13 -16.04
CA ASN A 108 36.80 -19.48 -15.50
C ASN A 108 35.37 -20.00 -15.29
N LYS A 109 34.94 -20.96 -16.12
CA LYS A 109 33.59 -21.53 -16.07
C LYS A 109 33.52 -22.67 -15.03
N GLU A 110 33.44 -22.31 -13.75
CA GLU A 110 32.97 -23.28 -12.76
C GLU A 110 31.44 -23.39 -12.84
N GLN A 111 30.98 -24.50 -13.42
CA GLN A 111 29.57 -24.80 -13.57
C GLN A 111 28.98 -25.12 -12.19
N TYR A 112 28.30 -24.14 -11.59
CA TYR A 112 27.66 -24.28 -10.29
C TYR A 112 26.68 -25.45 -10.27
N VAL A 113 26.88 -26.39 -9.34
CA VAL A 113 26.00 -27.54 -9.09
C VAL A 113 25.27 -27.29 -7.78
N PRO A 114 23.93 -27.23 -7.77
CA PRO A 114 23.15 -27.07 -6.54
C PRO A 114 23.43 -28.15 -5.50
N GLY A 115 23.41 -27.76 -4.23
CA GLY A 115 23.63 -28.66 -3.10
C GLY A 115 22.48 -29.67 -2.93
N PRO A 116 22.72 -30.84 -2.30
CA PRO A 116 21.73 -31.92 -2.21
C PRO A 116 20.47 -31.62 -1.39
N ASN A 117 20.39 -30.46 -0.73
CA ASN A 117 19.19 -29.95 -0.04
C ASN A 117 18.55 -28.74 -0.74
N GLU A 118 19.13 -28.21 -1.81
CA GLU A 118 18.54 -27.14 -2.61
C GLU A 118 17.46 -27.75 -3.51
N LYS A 119 16.20 -27.64 -3.08
CA LYS A 119 15.06 -27.93 -3.94
C LYS A 119 15.15 -27.01 -5.17
N PRO A 120 15.04 -27.52 -6.41
CA PRO A 120 14.91 -26.66 -7.57
C PRO A 120 13.65 -25.79 -7.40
N LEU A 121 13.85 -24.48 -7.25
CA LEU A 121 12.78 -23.52 -7.05
C LEU A 121 12.07 -23.28 -8.38
N TYR A 122 10.74 -23.49 -8.37
CA TYR A 122 9.84 -23.41 -9.52
C TYR A 122 10.07 -24.45 -10.63
N ALA A 123 8.98 -24.81 -11.31
CA ALA A 123 9.08 -25.18 -12.71
C ALA A 123 9.39 -23.88 -13.45
N VAL A 124 10.64 -23.70 -13.88
CA VAL A 124 11.12 -22.41 -14.42
C VAL A 124 10.43 -22.12 -15.75
N GLU A 125 9.43 -21.24 -15.72
CA GLU A 125 8.98 -20.54 -16.90
C GLU A 125 10.13 -19.67 -17.42
N ALA A 126 10.55 -19.90 -18.66
CA ALA A 126 11.60 -19.12 -19.28
C ALA A 126 11.17 -17.66 -19.47
N VAL A 127 12.13 -16.74 -19.36
CA VAL A 127 11.93 -15.31 -19.63
C VAL A 127 11.36 -15.13 -21.04
N THR A 128 10.22 -14.46 -21.15
CA THR A 128 9.50 -14.27 -22.41
C THR A 128 9.94 -13.00 -23.14
N MET A 129 9.54 -12.85 -24.42
CA MET A 129 9.75 -11.61 -25.15
C MET A 129 8.89 -10.47 -24.58
N GLU A 130 7.75 -10.80 -24.00
CA GLU A 130 6.81 -9.93 -23.32
C GLU A 130 7.43 -9.36 -22.02
N ASP A 131 8.13 -10.20 -21.24
CA ASP A 131 8.92 -9.81 -20.06
C ASP A 131 10.05 -8.85 -20.44
N LEU A 132 10.85 -9.18 -21.47
CA LEU A 132 11.93 -8.31 -21.95
C LEU A 132 11.42 -6.97 -22.50
N SER A 133 10.27 -6.99 -23.18
CA SER A 133 9.61 -5.78 -23.66
C SER A 133 9.08 -4.93 -22.50
N LEU A 134 8.47 -5.55 -21.48
CA LEU A 134 8.03 -4.86 -20.27
C LEU A 134 9.20 -4.20 -19.54
N LEU A 135 10.33 -4.89 -19.40
CA LEU A 135 11.56 -4.35 -18.83
C LEU A 135 12.06 -3.11 -19.60
N ALA A 136 12.16 -3.22 -20.94
CA ALA A 136 12.59 -2.11 -21.79
C ALA A 136 11.62 -0.92 -21.74
N GLU A 137 10.31 -1.15 -21.60
CA GLU A 137 9.31 -0.09 -21.47
C GLU A 137 9.32 0.59 -20.08
N MET A 138 9.74 -0.12 -19.03
CA MET A 138 9.86 0.44 -17.67
C MET A 138 11.13 1.27 -17.47
N PHE A 139 12.16 1.03 -18.27
CA PHE A 139 13.45 1.76 -18.26
C PHE A 139 13.75 2.41 -19.62
N TYR A 140 12.71 2.95 -20.29
CA TYR A 140 12.73 3.33 -21.70
C TYR A 140 13.73 4.45 -22.05
N LEU A 141 13.58 5.65 -21.48
CA LEU A 141 14.49 6.78 -21.67
C LEU A 141 14.62 7.58 -20.35
N PRO A 142 15.68 8.40 -20.17
CA PRO A 142 15.89 9.15 -18.93
C PRO A 142 14.76 10.09 -18.51
N TYR A 143 13.92 10.52 -19.47
CA TYR A 143 12.82 11.47 -19.26
C TYR A 143 11.47 10.99 -19.85
N GLU A 144 11.40 9.77 -20.41
CA GLU A 144 10.18 9.23 -21.02
C GLU A 144 9.98 7.76 -20.65
N HIS A 145 8.73 7.38 -20.40
CA HIS A 145 8.34 6.02 -20.04
C HIS A 145 7.74 5.30 -21.25
N GLY A 146 7.96 4.00 -21.39
CA GLY A 146 7.40 3.20 -22.48
C GLY A 146 5.88 2.99 -22.34
N PRO A 147 5.18 2.53 -23.41
CA PRO A 147 3.72 2.46 -23.44
C PRO A 147 3.06 1.76 -22.25
N LYS A 148 3.55 0.58 -21.82
CA LYS A 148 3.06 -0.13 -20.63
C LYS A 148 3.26 0.67 -19.35
N ALA A 149 4.43 1.28 -19.17
CA ALA A 149 4.73 2.10 -17.99
C ALA A 149 3.81 3.33 -17.90
N VAL A 150 3.59 4.02 -19.03
CA VAL A 150 2.60 5.10 -19.15
C VAL A 150 1.18 4.61 -18.86
N GLN A 151 0.81 3.39 -19.29
CA GLN A 151 -0.50 2.80 -19.02
C GLN A 151 -0.71 2.52 -17.51
N ILE A 152 0.28 1.95 -16.83
CA ILE A 152 0.23 1.70 -15.38
C ILE A 152 0.11 3.04 -14.61
N LEU A 153 0.90 4.06 -14.98
CA LEU A 153 0.80 5.40 -14.40
C LEU A 153 -0.59 6.03 -14.59
N ARG A 154 -1.14 5.97 -15.81
CA ARG A 154 -2.48 6.53 -16.13
C ARG A 154 -3.59 5.84 -15.36
N GLU A 155 -3.59 4.51 -15.26
CA GLU A 155 -4.59 3.79 -14.47
C GLU A 155 -4.44 4.07 -12.97
N PHE A 156 -3.21 4.17 -12.43
CA PHE A 156 -3.01 4.55 -11.03
C PHE A 156 -3.52 5.95 -10.73
N GLN A 157 -3.15 6.94 -11.54
CA GLN A 157 -3.62 8.32 -11.40
C GLN A 157 -5.15 8.40 -11.48
N TRP A 158 -5.78 7.68 -12.42
CA TRP A 158 -7.23 7.61 -12.54
C TRP A 158 -7.88 6.97 -11.31
N LEU A 159 -7.35 5.85 -10.81
CA LEU A 159 -7.86 5.14 -9.64
C LEU A 159 -7.73 5.97 -8.36
N ARG A 160 -6.60 6.67 -8.16
CA ARG A 160 -6.37 7.63 -7.07
C ARG A 160 -7.42 8.75 -7.11
N ALA A 161 -7.56 9.42 -8.26
CA ALA A 161 -8.48 10.55 -8.45
C ALA A 161 -9.96 10.16 -8.30
N ASN A 162 -10.36 8.98 -8.77
CA ASN A 162 -11.74 8.48 -8.70
C ASN A 162 -12.02 7.66 -7.42
N SER A 163 -11.06 7.51 -6.50
CA SER A 163 -11.21 6.68 -5.30
C SER A 163 -12.35 7.11 -4.36
N SER A 164 -12.83 8.35 -4.46
CA SER A 164 -14.01 8.83 -3.73
C SER A 164 -15.26 8.01 -4.03
N VAL A 165 -15.41 7.50 -5.27
CA VAL A 165 -16.55 6.70 -5.75
C VAL A 165 -16.74 5.41 -4.95
N VAL A 166 -15.64 4.77 -4.54
CA VAL A 166 -15.64 3.49 -3.81
C VAL A 166 -15.57 3.66 -2.29
N SER A 167 -15.71 4.88 -1.76
CA SER A 167 -15.85 5.09 -0.33
C SER A 167 -17.30 4.87 0.14
N VAL A 168 -17.48 4.30 1.33
CA VAL A 168 -18.78 3.92 1.93
C VAL A 168 -19.81 5.06 2.00
N ASN A 169 -19.41 6.33 2.01
CA ASN A 169 -20.35 7.47 1.95
C ASN A 169 -20.95 7.74 0.56
N CYS A 170 -20.44 7.14 -0.52
CA CYS A 170 -21.13 7.10 -1.80
C CYS A 170 -22.35 6.16 -1.69
N LYS A 171 -23.52 6.74 -1.42
CA LYS A 171 -24.80 6.07 -1.09
C LYS A 171 -25.42 5.19 -2.20
N GLY A 172 -24.65 4.28 -2.81
CA GLY A 172 -25.08 3.36 -3.88
C GLY A 172 -25.59 4.03 -5.17
N LYS A 173 -25.46 5.36 -5.30
CA LYS A 173 -26.15 6.15 -6.33
C LYS A 173 -25.63 5.98 -7.76
N ASP A 174 -24.50 5.31 -7.93
CA ASP A 174 -23.72 5.33 -9.17
C ASP A 174 -22.96 4.00 -9.34
N ALA A 175 -23.72 2.89 -9.32
CA ALA A 175 -23.18 1.53 -9.38
C ALA A 175 -22.30 1.29 -10.63
N GLU A 176 -22.61 1.95 -11.75
CA GLU A 176 -21.78 1.91 -12.96
C GLU A 176 -20.38 2.47 -12.72
N LYS A 177 -20.23 3.57 -11.96
CA LYS A 177 -18.91 4.14 -11.64
C LYS A 177 -18.14 3.30 -10.63
N ILE A 178 -18.83 2.63 -9.71
CA ILE A 178 -18.23 1.67 -8.77
C ILE A 178 -17.67 0.47 -9.54
N GLU A 179 -18.48 -0.16 -10.40
CA GLU A 179 -18.07 -1.27 -11.26
C GLU A 179 -16.93 -0.87 -12.21
N LYS A 180 -17.01 0.32 -12.82
CA LYS A 180 -15.93 0.89 -13.65
C LYS A 180 -14.64 1.12 -12.89
N TRP A 181 -14.69 1.46 -11.60
CA TRP A 181 -13.51 1.57 -10.74
C TRP A 181 -12.92 0.20 -10.44
N HIS A 182 -13.72 -0.78 -10.01
CA HIS A 182 -13.25 -2.15 -9.76
C HIS A 182 -12.68 -2.82 -11.02
N SER A 183 -13.35 -2.67 -12.18
CA SER A 183 -12.85 -3.16 -13.48
C SER A 183 -11.50 -2.57 -13.88
N ARG A 184 -11.24 -1.30 -13.53
CA ARG A 184 -9.91 -0.66 -13.70
C ARG A 184 -8.90 -1.10 -12.65
N ALA A 185 -9.31 -1.28 -11.40
CA ALA A 185 -8.45 -1.79 -10.33
C ALA A 185 -7.94 -3.21 -10.62
N ILE A 186 -8.81 -4.10 -11.13
CA ILE A 186 -8.43 -5.46 -11.57
C ILE A 186 -7.43 -5.42 -12.74
N LYS A 187 -7.63 -4.53 -13.72
CA LYS A 187 -6.68 -4.33 -14.83
C LYS A 187 -5.34 -3.78 -14.36
N PHE A 188 -5.37 -2.85 -13.40
CA PHE A 188 -4.18 -2.30 -12.77
C PHE A 188 -3.40 -3.39 -11.99
N GLU A 189 -4.10 -4.16 -11.16
CA GLU A 189 -3.53 -5.30 -10.45
C GLU A 189 -2.90 -6.33 -11.40
N ALA A 190 -3.56 -6.67 -12.51
CA ALA A 190 -3.00 -7.56 -13.52
C ALA A 190 -1.68 -7.03 -14.12
N MET A 191 -1.57 -5.73 -14.38
CA MET A 191 -0.30 -5.13 -14.83
C MET A 191 0.79 -5.17 -13.74
N CYS A 192 0.43 -4.93 -12.47
CA CYS A 192 1.37 -5.06 -11.34
C CYS A 192 1.83 -6.51 -11.10
N CYS A 193 0.94 -7.49 -11.34
CA CYS A 193 1.30 -8.91 -11.32
C CYS A 193 2.27 -9.25 -12.46
N GLY A 194 2.05 -8.75 -13.68
CA GLY A 194 2.99 -8.93 -14.80
C GLY A 194 4.41 -8.41 -14.49
N VAL A 195 4.55 -7.27 -13.80
CA VAL A 195 5.86 -6.79 -13.30
C VAL A 195 6.49 -7.75 -12.28
N THR A 196 5.67 -8.39 -11.45
CA THR A 196 6.12 -9.35 -10.42
C THR A 196 6.50 -10.70 -11.03
N GLU A 197 5.77 -11.16 -12.04
CA GLU A 197 6.11 -12.35 -12.83
C GLU A 197 7.42 -12.13 -13.60
N MET A 198 7.56 -10.98 -14.28
CA MET A 198 8.80 -10.59 -14.96
C MET A 198 10.00 -10.63 -14.03
N PHE A 199 9.88 -10.06 -12.81
CA PHE A 199 10.90 -10.20 -11.76
C PHE A 199 11.20 -11.66 -11.41
N THR A 200 10.16 -12.50 -11.27
CA THR A 200 10.31 -13.91 -10.89
C THR A 200 10.97 -14.74 -11.99
N ARG A 201 10.61 -14.53 -13.26
CA ARG A 201 11.23 -15.21 -14.42
C ARG A 201 12.68 -14.74 -14.62
N LEU A 202 12.98 -13.45 -14.42
CA LEU A 202 14.36 -12.93 -14.44
C LEU A 202 15.21 -13.46 -13.27
N ALA A 203 14.70 -13.46 -12.03
CA ALA A 203 15.42 -13.96 -10.84
C ALA A 203 15.82 -15.45 -10.93
N ASN A 204 15.05 -16.23 -11.70
CA ASN A 204 15.32 -17.65 -11.96
C ASN A 204 16.05 -17.91 -13.30
N CYS A 205 16.54 -16.88 -14.01
CA CYS A 205 17.21 -17.09 -15.30
C CYS A 205 18.58 -17.77 -15.17
N GLU A 206 18.95 -18.59 -16.15
CA GLU A 206 20.21 -19.34 -16.17
C GLU A 206 21.46 -18.45 -16.23
N ASN A 207 21.39 -17.32 -16.96
CA ASN A 207 22.52 -16.41 -17.10
C ASN A 207 22.66 -15.50 -15.86
N ARG A 208 23.36 -16.01 -14.85
CA ARG A 208 23.59 -15.29 -13.59
C ARG A 208 24.28 -13.94 -13.75
N SER A 209 25.10 -13.71 -14.78
CA SER A 209 25.73 -12.39 -14.99
C SER A 209 24.68 -11.32 -15.25
N ILE A 210 23.82 -11.55 -16.26
CA ILE A 210 22.72 -10.65 -16.62
C ILE A 210 21.77 -10.45 -15.43
N LEU A 211 21.55 -11.49 -14.62
CA LEU A 211 20.80 -11.34 -13.37
C LEU A 211 21.48 -10.38 -12.39
N TYR A 212 22.75 -10.56 -12.04
CA TYR A 212 23.43 -9.66 -11.09
C TYR A 212 23.45 -8.20 -11.59
N ASP A 213 23.65 -7.98 -12.89
CA ASP A 213 23.66 -6.64 -13.50
C ASP A 213 22.27 -5.96 -13.45
N LEU A 214 21.18 -6.71 -13.67
CA LEU A 214 19.82 -6.18 -13.72
C LEU A 214 19.07 -6.20 -12.38
N TYR A 215 19.40 -7.11 -11.47
CA TYR A 215 18.64 -7.34 -10.23
C TYR A 215 18.38 -6.08 -9.40
N PRO A 216 19.33 -5.13 -9.20
CA PRO A 216 19.07 -3.91 -8.45
C PRO A 216 17.88 -3.11 -9.00
N TYR A 217 17.80 -2.97 -10.32
CA TYR A 217 16.77 -2.19 -11.01
C TYR A 217 15.42 -2.89 -10.98
N VAL A 218 15.38 -4.19 -11.29
CA VAL A 218 14.15 -4.98 -11.35
C VAL A 218 13.55 -5.18 -9.96
N TRP A 219 14.40 -5.35 -8.93
CA TRP A 219 13.98 -5.47 -7.54
C TRP A 219 13.37 -4.16 -6.99
N ASP A 220 14.01 -3.01 -7.22
CA ASP A 220 13.49 -1.69 -6.80
C ASP A 220 12.10 -1.42 -7.39
N ILE A 221 11.96 -1.56 -8.72
CA ILE A 221 10.67 -1.29 -9.37
C ILE A 221 9.61 -2.35 -9.02
N LYS A 222 9.97 -3.63 -8.79
CA LYS A 222 9.05 -4.64 -8.24
C LYS A 222 8.57 -4.23 -6.85
N GLY A 223 9.45 -3.72 -5.99
CA GLY A 223 9.12 -3.24 -4.65
C GLY A 223 8.11 -2.09 -4.70
N VAL A 224 8.44 -1.03 -5.45
CA VAL A 224 7.57 0.15 -5.62
C VAL A 224 6.21 -0.23 -6.23
N VAL A 225 6.19 -1.03 -7.31
CA VAL A 225 4.93 -1.47 -7.94
C VAL A 225 4.11 -2.35 -6.99
N SER A 226 4.75 -3.17 -6.14
CA SER A 226 4.05 -3.94 -5.09
C SER A 226 3.36 -3.01 -4.07
N MET A 227 4.03 -1.94 -3.63
CA MET A 227 3.46 -0.96 -2.70
C MET A 227 2.28 -0.20 -3.33
N VAL A 228 2.39 0.23 -4.59
CA VAL A 228 1.28 0.91 -5.29
C VAL A 228 0.09 -0.02 -5.48
N LYS A 229 0.32 -1.31 -5.81
CA LYS A 229 -0.75 -2.32 -5.85
C LYS A 229 -1.50 -2.42 -4.53
N SER A 230 -0.75 -2.52 -3.43
CA SER A 230 -1.29 -2.61 -2.06
C SER A 230 -2.09 -1.35 -1.69
N PHE A 231 -1.61 -0.17 -2.09
CA PHE A 231 -2.29 1.10 -1.87
C PHE A 231 -3.58 1.21 -2.69
N VAL A 232 -3.60 0.75 -3.95
CA VAL A 232 -4.82 0.71 -4.76
C VAL A 232 -5.86 -0.27 -4.20
N GLN A 233 -5.44 -1.47 -3.74
CA GLN A 233 -6.33 -2.39 -3.04
C GLN A 233 -6.94 -1.73 -1.79
N TRP A 234 -6.12 -1.03 -0.99
CA TRP A 234 -6.59 -0.28 0.17
C TRP A 234 -7.62 0.81 -0.16
N LEU A 235 -7.42 1.57 -1.25
CA LEU A 235 -8.38 2.59 -1.70
C LEU A 235 -9.79 2.01 -1.96
N GLY A 236 -9.89 0.74 -2.35
CA GLY A 236 -11.15 0.04 -2.62
C GLY A 236 -11.79 -0.67 -1.41
N CYS A 237 -11.08 -0.82 -0.29
CA CYS A 237 -11.56 -1.56 0.89
C CYS A 237 -11.91 -0.67 2.10
N ARG A 238 -11.61 0.64 2.05
CA ARG A 238 -11.73 1.57 3.18
C ARG A 238 -13.17 1.94 3.58
N SER A 239 -13.41 2.02 4.88
CA SER A 239 -14.68 2.49 5.45
C SER A 239 -14.81 4.03 5.49
N GLN A 240 -13.71 4.76 5.31
CA GLN A 240 -13.63 6.22 5.45
C GLN A 240 -13.52 6.94 4.09
N SER A 241 -13.82 8.24 4.06
CA SER A 241 -14.01 9.03 2.82
C SER A 241 -13.01 10.16 2.61
N SER A 242 -12.26 10.52 3.63
CA SER A 242 -11.38 11.70 3.65
C SER A 242 -9.94 11.34 3.30
N ALA A 243 -9.71 10.74 2.14
CA ALA A 243 -8.37 10.69 1.57
C ALA A 243 -7.99 12.07 1.04
N GLN A 244 -7.30 12.84 1.86
CA GLN A 244 -6.69 14.11 1.50
C GLN A 244 -5.43 13.83 0.70
N PHE A 245 -5.55 13.96 -0.63
CA PHE A 245 -4.42 13.94 -1.54
C PHE A 245 -3.91 15.37 -1.71
N LEU A 246 -2.81 15.70 -1.04
CA LEU A 246 -2.07 16.92 -1.38
C LEU A 246 -1.48 16.78 -2.79
N SER A 247 -1.49 17.88 -3.55
CA SER A 247 -0.75 18.03 -4.78
C SER A 247 0.72 18.31 -4.42
N GLY A 248 1.63 17.49 -4.91
CA GLY A 248 3.05 17.60 -4.60
C GLY A 248 3.72 18.78 -5.32
N ASP A 249 3.64 19.97 -4.74
CA ASP A 249 4.54 21.09 -5.04
C ASP A 249 5.92 20.77 -4.45
N GLN A 250 6.65 19.84 -5.08
CA GLN A 250 7.94 19.33 -4.62
C GLN A 250 9.00 19.40 -5.72
N GLU A 251 10.25 19.64 -5.31
CA GLU A 251 11.32 19.98 -6.23
C GLU A 251 11.79 18.76 -7.07
N PRO A 252 11.99 18.89 -8.40
CA PRO A 252 12.26 17.75 -9.29
C PRO A 252 13.50 16.91 -8.94
N TRP A 253 14.48 17.49 -8.24
CA TRP A 253 15.75 16.85 -7.87
C TRP A 253 15.70 16.05 -6.57
N ALA A 254 14.58 16.06 -5.83
CA ALA A 254 14.47 15.36 -4.54
C ALA A 254 14.25 13.83 -4.64
N PHE A 255 14.01 13.29 -5.84
CA PHE A 255 13.59 11.90 -6.06
C PHE A 255 14.52 11.14 -7.01
N ARG A 256 14.49 9.80 -6.92
CA ARG A 256 15.00 8.93 -7.99
C ARG A 256 14.28 9.24 -9.32
N GLY A 257 15.01 9.15 -10.43
CA GLY A 257 14.44 9.32 -11.77
C GLY A 257 13.55 8.14 -12.20
N GLY A 258 12.91 8.29 -13.37
CA GLY A 258 12.13 7.22 -14.00
C GLY A 258 10.88 6.77 -13.23
N LEU A 259 10.35 5.62 -13.63
CA LEU A 259 9.05 5.10 -13.22
C LEU A 259 8.90 4.88 -11.70
N ALA A 260 9.97 4.45 -11.02
CA ALA A 260 9.96 4.26 -9.56
C ALA A 260 9.70 5.58 -8.83
N GLY A 261 10.39 6.65 -9.24
CA GLY A 261 10.21 7.99 -8.66
C GLY A 261 8.84 8.60 -8.93
N GLU A 262 8.24 8.33 -10.10
CA GLU A 262 6.86 8.74 -10.40
C GLU A 262 5.87 8.16 -9.39
N PHE A 263 5.96 6.86 -9.13
CA PHE A 263 5.11 6.17 -8.16
C PHE A 263 5.36 6.64 -6.72
N GLN A 264 6.62 6.89 -6.34
CA GLN A 264 6.97 7.46 -5.04
C GLN A 264 6.35 8.85 -4.83
N ARG A 265 6.48 9.76 -5.82
CA ARG A 265 5.80 11.09 -5.81
C ARG A 265 4.27 11.00 -5.79
N LEU A 266 3.71 9.88 -6.26
CA LEU A 266 2.27 9.64 -6.29
C LEU A 266 1.72 8.88 -5.05
N LEU A 267 2.58 8.47 -4.11
CA LEU A 267 2.21 7.93 -2.81
C LEU A 267 2.28 9.02 -1.71
N PRO A 268 1.33 9.08 -0.76
CA PRO A 268 1.33 10.08 0.30
C PRO A 268 2.29 9.69 1.44
N ILE A 269 3.61 9.76 1.20
CA ILE A 269 4.66 9.45 2.20
C ILE A 269 5.83 10.44 2.16
N GLU A 270 5.51 11.73 2.01
CA GLU A 270 6.47 12.81 1.75
C GLU A 270 7.65 12.85 2.73
N ALA A 271 7.43 12.48 3.99
CA ALA A 271 8.43 12.52 5.06
C ALA A 271 9.28 11.24 5.25
N ALA A 272 9.03 10.14 4.51
CA ALA A 272 9.68 8.84 4.74
C ALA A 272 10.33 8.21 3.50
N ASN A 273 11.03 9.03 2.70
CA ASN A 273 11.74 8.59 1.49
C ASN A 273 12.82 7.52 1.75
N ASP A 274 13.34 7.41 2.97
CA ASP A 274 14.25 6.35 3.42
C ASP A 274 13.65 4.93 3.31
N LEU A 275 12.32 4.80 3.35
CA LEU A 275 11.65 3.51 3.17
C LEU A 275 11.87 2.94 1.75
N PHE A 276 12.06 3.81 0.75
CA PHE A 276 12.35 3.44 -0.64
C PHE A 276 13.84 3.31 -0.95
N CYS A 277 14.69 4.12 -0.31
CA CYS A 277 16.14 4.14 -0.59
C CYS A 277 16.90 2.96 0.06
N GLN A 278 16.68 1.75 -0.44
CA GLN A 278 17.37 0.53 0.01
C GLN A 278 18.38 0.01 -1.04
N PRO A 279 19.50 -0.61 -0.60
CA PRO A 279 20.28 -1.50 -1.46
C PRO A 279 19.51 -2.81 -1.67
N PRO A 280 19.65 -3.47 -2.84
CA PRO A 280 19.08 -4.78 -3.07
C PRO A 280 19.78 -5.86 -2.21
N PRO A 281 19.13 -7.02 -1.99
CA PRO A 281 19.77 -8.19 -1.38
C PRO A 281 21.09 -8.56 -2.09
N PRO A 282 22.19 -8.85 -1.36
CA PRO A 282 23.49 -9.16 -1.95
C PRO A 282 23.53 -10.51 -2.69
N MET A 283 22.50 -11.33 -2.52
CA MET A 283 22.22 -12.55 -3.28
C MET A 283 20.80 -12.43 -3.86
N PRO A 284 20.60 -12.56 -5.18
CA PRO A 284 19.28 -12.54 -5.79
C PRO A 284 18.34 -13.60 -5.22
N THR A 285 17.29 -13.15 -4.53
CA THR A 285 16.17 -13.99 -4.09
C THR A 285 15.04 -13.96 -5.11
N SER A 286 14.48 -15.14 -5.41
CA SER A 286 13.26 -15.31 -6.20
C SER A 286 12.00 -15.44 -5.33
N LYS A 287 12.11 -15.45 -4.00
CA LYS A 287 10.95 -15.54 -3.10
C LYS A 287 10.14 -14.24 -3.16
N VAL A 288 8.91 -14.33 -3.66
CA VAL A 288 7.99 -13.21 -3.76
C VAL A 288 7.18 -13.07 -2.47
N TYR A 289 7.12 -11.84 -1.95
CA TYR A 289 6.17 -11.43 -0.93
C TYR A 289 5.13 -10.46 -1.54
N THR A 290 3.88 -10.59 -1.08
CA THR A 290 2.75 -9.69 -1.41
C THR A 290 2.24 -9.04 -0.13
N ILE A 291 2.02 -7.72 -0.18
CA ILE A 291 1.31 -6.97 0.86
C ILE A 291 -0.13 -6.75 0.37
N ARG A 292 -1.11 -6.87 1.27
CA ARG A 292 -2.51 -6.56 0.98
C ARG A 292 -3.27 -6.07 2.23
N PRO A 293 -4.45 -5.46 2.09
CA PRO A 293 -5.35 -5.21 3.22
C PRO A 293 -5.69 -6.50 3.99
N TYR A 294 -5.91 -6.35 5.29
CA TYR A 294 -6.39 -7.39 6.20
C TYR A 294 -7.85 -7.78 5.92
N PHE A 295 -8.17 -9.07 6.11
CA PHE A 295 -9.54 -9.56 6.21
C PHE A 295 -9.71 -10.39 7.49
N ALA A 296 -10.92 -10.43 8.07
CA ALA A 296 -11.19 -11.16 9.32
C ALA A 296 -10.80 -12.66 9.31
N LYS A 297 -10.71 -13.28 8.13
CA LYS A 297 -10.17 -14.66 7.96
C LYS A 297 -8.69 -14.80 8.35
N ASP A 298 -7.93 -13.70 8.40
CA ASP A 298 -6.49 -13.68 8.66
C ASP A 298 -6.19 -13.55 10.17
N GLU A 299 -7.20 -13.31 11.01
CA GLU A 299 -7.09 -13.04 12.46
C GLU A 299 -6.25 -14.09 13.19
N ALA A 300 -6.56 -15.37 12.98
CA ALA A 300 -5.83 -16.49 13.59
C ALA A 300 -4.35 -16.57 13.15
N SER A 301 -4.02 -16.13 11.93
CA SER A 301 -2.64 -16.06 11.46
C SER A 301 -1.90 -14.86 12.06
N VAL A 302 -2.58 -13.71 12.18
CA VAL A 302 -2.04 -12.51 12.86
C VAL A 302 -1.79 -12.79 14.35
N TYR A 303 -2.74 -13.41 15.04
CA TYR A 303 -2.60 -13.82 16.45
C TYR A 303 -1.45 -14.80 16.65
N LYS A 304 -1.33 -15.80 15.76
CA LYS A 304 -0.21 -16.73 15.78
C LYS A 304 1.13 -16.02 15.66
N ILE A 305 1.30 -15.11 14.68
CA ILE A 305 2.55 -14.35 14.53
C ILE A 305 2.80 -13.45 15.74
N CYS A 306 1.77 -12.80 16.26
CA CYS A 306 1.87 -11.95 17.44
C CYS A 306 2.35 -12.74 18.67
N LYS A 307 1.89 -14.00 18.85
CA LYS A 307 2.42 -14.89 19.88
C LYS A 307 3.84 -15.38 19.57
N GLU A 308 4.10 -15.89 18.37
CA GLU A 308 5.43 -16.40 17.97
C GLU A 308 6.51 -15.30 18.12
N MET A 309 6.19 -14.02 17.91
CA MET A 309 7.10 -12.90 18.13
C MET A 309 7.23 -12.49 19.61
N TYR A 310 6.17 -12.56 20.41
CA TYR A 310 6.18 -12.25 21.85
C TYR A 310 6.92 -13.32 22.67
N ASP A 311 6.76 -14.59 22.33
CA ASP A 311 7.52 -15.68 22.95
C ASP A 311 9.04 -15.50 22.63
N ASP A 312 9.37 -15.02 21.43
CA ASP A 312 10.72 -14.64 20.98
C ASP A 312 11.28 -13.37 21.69
N GLU A 313 10.43 -12.43 22.15
CA GLU A 313 10.82 -11.27 22.97
C GLU A 313 11.24 -11.69 24.39
N MET A 314 10.57 -12.68 24.96
CA MET A 314 10.64 -13.02 26.38
C MET A 314 11.72 -14.08 26.72
N ASP A 315 12.32 -14.74 25.72
CA ASP A 315 13.18 -15.93 25.88
C ASP A 315 12.50 -17.08 26.66
N SER A 316 11.16 -17.03 26.76
CA SER A 316 10.32 -18.01 27.44
C SER A 316 9.95 -19.11 26.45
N GLY A 317 10.83 -20.11 26.32
CA GLY A 317 10.64 -21.26 25.42
C GLY A 317 9.23 -21.84 25.52
N SER A 318 8.56 -21.93 24.36
CA SER A 318 7.10 -22.07 24.18
C SER A 318 6.37 -22.83 25.29
N VAL A 319 5.72 -22.09 26.19
CA VAL A 319 4.84 -22.65 27.21
C VAL A 319 3.45 -22.87 26.59
N ASP A 320 2.88 -24.06 26.83
CA ASP A 320 1.48 -24.37 26.48
C ASP A 320 0.54 -23.54 27.37
N SER A 321 0.19 -22.37 26.84
CA SER A 321 -0.74 -21.41 27.43
C SER A 321 -2.13 -22.00 27.61
N GLU A 322 -2.74 -21.79 28.77
CA GLU A 322 -4.18 -22.09 28.98
C GLU A 322 -5.10 -21.17 28.15
N GLN A 323 -4.57 -20.05 27.62
CA GLN A 323 -5.32 -19.01 26.92
C GLN A 323 -4.54 -18.49 25.69
N PRO A 324 -4.40 -19.30 24.62
CA PRO A 324 -3.49 -19.00 23.49
C PRO A 324 -3.73 -17.65 22.80
N ASP A 325 -4.95 -17.13 22.85
CA ASP A 325 -5.33 -15.85 22.24
C ASP A 325 -4.87 -14.61 23.04
N ILE A 326 -4.49 -14.74 24.33
CA ILE A 326 -4.34 -13.59 25.25
C ILE A 326 -3.34 -12.54 24.74
N VAL A 327 -2.25 -12.99 24.12
CA VAL A 327 -1.23 -12.13 23.50
C VAL A 327 -1.85 -11.33 22.33
N GLY A 328 -2.62 -12.00 21.48
CA GLY A 328 -3.29 -11.39 20.34
C GLY A 328 -4.34 -10.37 20.77
N ASP A 329 -5.23 -10.77 21.69
CA ASP A 329 -6.29 -9.91 22.22
C ASP A 329 -5.75 -8.67 22.96
N SER A 330 -4.62 -8.82 23.66
CA SER A 330 -3.98 -7.72 24.39
C SER A 330 -3.20 -6.76 23.48
N LEU A 331 -2.56 -7.23 22.41
CA LEU A 331 -1.59 -6.44 21.64
C LEU A 331 -2.07 -6.02 20.25
N VAL A 332 -2.99 -6.75 19.62
CA VAL A 332 -3.42 -6.50 18.22
C VAL A 332 -4.93 -6.54 17.99
N GLY A 333 -5.70 -7.34 18.74
CA GLY A 333 -7.13 -7.57 18.54
C GLY A 333 -7.98 -6.31 18.51
N GLY A 334 -7.67 -5.35 19.39
CA GLY A 334 -8.33 -4.04 19.41
C GLY A 334 -8.12 -3.24 18.13
N LEU A 335 -6.92 -3.28 17.52
CA LEU A 335 -6.63 -2.61 16.25
C LEU A 335 -7.36 -3.31 15.09
N LEU A 336 -7.27 -4.64 14.99
CA LEU A 336 -7.97 -5.43 13.97
C LEU A 336 -9.49 -5.22 14.00
N THR A 337 -10.09 -5.16 15.20
CA THR A 337 -11.53 -5.04 15.39
C THR A 337 -12.04 -3.61 15.15
N LEU A 338 -11.31 -2.58 15.59
CA LEU A 338 -11.81 -1.20 15.66
C LEU A 338 -11.26 -0.26 14.57
N SER A 339 -10.17 -0.66 13.91
CA SER A 339 -9.45 0.07 12.87
C SER A 339 -8.98 -0.81 11.68
N PRO A 340 -9.77 -1.79 11.18
CA PRO A 340 -9.34 -2.68 10.07
C PRO A 340 -8.98 -1.94 8.77
N ASP A 341 -9.51 -0.72 8.57
CA ASP A 341 -9.13 0.21 7.51
C ASP A 341 -7.61 0.48 7.43
N TYR A 342 -6.88 0.27 8.53
CA TYR A 342 -5.45 0.56 8.69
C TYR A 342 -4.65 -0.71 9.04
N CYS A 343 -5.16 -1.87 8.65
CA CYS A 343 -4.55 -3.17 8.88
C CYS A 343 -4.16 -3.80 7.54
N PHE A 344 -2.88 -4.18 7.42
CA PHE A 344 -2.30 -4.87 6.28
C PHE A 344 -1.68 -6.18 6.74
N VAL A 345 -1.70 -7.19 5.88
CA VAL A 345 -0.98 -8.45 6.06
C VAL A 345 0.03 -8.65 4.96
N LEU A 346 1.09 -9.37 5.31
CA LEU A 346 2.13 -9.83 4.40
C LEU A 346 1.93 -11.33 4.14
N GLU A 347 1.91 -11.72 2.87
CA GLU A 347 1.80 -13.11 2.43
C GLU A 347 3.03 -13.56 1.62
N ASP A 348 3.43 -14.80 1.85
CA ASP A 348 4.27 -15.60 0.95
C ASP A 348 3.58 -16.93 0.58
N GLU A 349 4.30 -17.82 -0.11
CA GLU A 349 3.81 -19.15 -0.53
C GLU A 349 3.25 -20.02 0.62
N GLY A 350 3.67 -19.77 1.87
CA GLY A 350 3.18 -20.45 3.07
C GLY A 350 1.98 -19.79 3.75
N GLY A 351 1.47 -18.66 3.21
CA GLY A 351 0.40 -17.87 3.79
C GLY A 351 0.90 -16.58 4.46
N VAL A 352 0.17 -16.09 5.46
CA VAL A 352 0.52 -14.84 6.17
C VAL A 352 1.81 -15.03 6.99
N CYS A 353 2.77 -14.13 6.81
CA CYS A 353 4.08 -14.14 7.46
C CYS A 353 4.50 -12.79 8.10
N GLY A 354 3.58 -11.81 8.14
CA GLY A 354 3.74 -10.56 8.90
C GLY A 354 2.48 -9.69 8.85
N TYR A 355 2.43 -8.64 9.68
CA TYR A 355 1.33 -7.68 9.70
C TYR A 355 1.80 -6.24 9.95
N ALA A 356 1.00 -5.27 9.51
CA ALA A 356 1.18 -3.85 9.78
C ALA A 356 -0.17 -3.24 10.14
N LEU A 357 -0.35 -2.84 11.41
CA LEU A 357 -1.61 -2.38 11.97
C LEU A 357 -1.45 -0.95 12.50
N GLY A 358 -2.54 -0.18 12.52
CA GLY A 358 -2.53 1.12 13.17
C GLY A 358 -3.90 1.77 13.31
N THR A 359 -3.91 3.03 13.70
CA THR A 359 -5.12 3.87 13.76
C THR A 359 -4.76 5.33 13.55
N VAL A 360 -5.62 6.11 12.87
CA VAL A 360 -5.32 7.52 12.52
C VAL A 360 -5.23 8.43 13.73
N ASP A 361 -6.13 8.27 14.70
CA ASP A 361 -6.14 9.03 15.96
C ASP A 361 -6.41 8.06 17.12
N VAL A 362 -5.49 8.05 18.09
CA VAL A 362 -5.58 7.25 19.31
C VAL A 362 -6.74 7.70 20.21
N LYS A 363 -7.14 8.98 20.19
CA LYS A 363 -8.20 9.51 21.06
C LYS A 363 -9.59 8.91 20.80
N PRO A 364 -10.11 8.83 19.56
CA PRO A 364 -11.34 8.10 19.26
C PRO A 364 -11.13 6.58 19.32
N PHE A 365 -9.92 6.06 19.07
CA PHE A 365 -9.62 4.64 19.21
C PHE A 365 -9.76 4.16 20.67
N CYS A 366 -9.06 4.76 21.64
CA CYS A 366 -9.20 4.42 23.06
C CYS A 366 -10.63 4.58 23.57
N LYS A 367 -11.39 5.57 23.07
CA LYS A 367 -12.83 5.72 23.38
C LYS A 367 -13.66 4.55 22.84
N LYS A 368 -13.38 4.04 21.64
CA LYS A 368 -14.00 2.79 21.15
C LYS A 368 -13.57 1.61 22.02
N CYS A 369 -12.27 1.46 22.32
CA CYS A 369 -11.75 0.37 23.15
C CYS A 369 -12.49 0.28 24.49
N ASN A 370 -12.60 1.39 25.22
CA ASN A 370 -13.25 1.42 26.53
C ASN A 370 -14.77 1.15 26.50
N VAL A 371 -15.42 1.32 25.34
CA VAL A 371 -16.87 1.12 25.17
C VAL A 371 -17.22 -0.25 24.56
N SER A 372 -16.34 -0.87 23.78
CA SER A 372 -16.61 -2.14 23.11
C SER A 372 -15.56 -3.23 23.30
N TRP A 373 -14.26 -2.94 23.15
CA TRP A 373 -13.21 -3.97 23.26
C TRP A 373 -13.01 -4.42 24.71
N ILE A 374 -12.73 -3.46 25.61
CA ILE A 374 -12.43 -3.72 27.01
C ILE A 374 -13.57 -4.44 27.74
N PRO A 375 -14.87 -4.10 27.56
CA PRO A 375 -15.96 -4.90 28.12
C PRO A 375 -15.96 -6.37 27.63
N THR A 376 -15.80 -6.61 26.33
CA THR A 376 -15.74 -7.98 25.77
C THR A 376 -14.53 -8.76 26.29
N MET A 377 -13.37 -8.11 26.45
CA MET A 377 -12.19 -8.73 27.06
C MET A 377 -12.39 -9.03 28.54
N ARG A 378 -13.10 -8.19 29.30
CA ARG A 378 -13.46 -8.47 30.71
C ARG A 378 -14.44 -9.62 30.87
N GLU A 379 -15.24 -9.92 29.84
CA GLU A 379 -16.12 -11.11 29.79
C GLU A 379 -15.36 -12.38 29.37
N LYS A 380 -14.42 -12.28 28.40
CA LYS A 380 -13.55 -13.40 27.98
C LYS A 380 -12.53 -13.78 29.05
N TYR A 381 -11.97 -12.78 29.75
CA TYR A 381 -10.88 -12.92 30.71
C TYR A 381 -11.29 -12.44 32.11
N LEU A 382 -11.64 -13.38 32.98
CA LEU A 382 -11.93 -13.10 34.39
C LEU A 382 -10.70 -12.48 35.08
N LYS A 383 -10.92 -11.50 35.96
CA LYS A 383 -9.84 -10.89 36.74
C LYS A 383 -9.17 -11.94 37.64
N PRO A 384 -7.87 -12.27 37.46
CA PRO A 384 -7.20 -13.24 38.31
C PRO A 384 -6.91 -12.64 39.70
N GLU A 385 -6.72 -13.53 40.69
CA GLU A 385 -6.42 -13.11 42.06
C GLU A 385 -5.05 -12.43 42.14
N THR A 386 -4.94 -11.36 42.94
CA THR A 386 -3.71 -10.56 43.08
C THR A 386 -2.66 -11.27 43.93
N SER A 387 -2.05 -12.30 43.34
CA SER A 387 -0.83 -12.97 43.77
C SER A 387 0.36 -12.00 43.84
N LYS A 388 1.44 -12.41 44.55
CA LYS A 388 2.73 -11.69 44.53
C LYS A 388 3.57 -11.96 43.28
N GLU A 389 3.30 -13.07 42.61
CA GLU A 389 3.96 -13.50 41.39
C GLU A 389 2.85 -13.85 40.39
N LEU A 390 2.55 -12.90 39.52
CA LEU A 390 1.58 -13.03 38.42
C LEU A 390 2.37 -13.40 37.15
N SER A 391 1.87 -14.37 36.38
CA SER A 391 2.44 -14.67 35.05
C SER A 391 2.25 -13.48 34.09
N GLU A 392 3.03 -13.43 33.01
CA GLU A 392 2.88 -12.37 31.99
C GLU A 392 1.48 -12.40 31.33
N GLU A 393 0.91 -13.59 31.16
CA GLU A 393 -0.48 -13.79 30.73
C GLU A 393 -1.46 -13.18 31.73
N GLN A 394 -1.29 -13.46 33.03
CA GLN A 394 -2.11 -12.87 34.09
C GLN A 394 -1.97 -11.34 34.13
N LYS A 395 -0.77 -10.78 33.90
CA LYS A 395 -0.57 -9.32 33.81
C LYS A 395 -1.34 -8.73 32.62
N MET A 396 -1.33 -9.37 31.46
CA MET A 396 -2.16 -8.96 30.32
C MET A 396 -3.66 -9.04 30.66
N MET A 397 -4.11 -10.09 31.36
CA MET A 397 -5.48 -10.17 31.87
C MET A 397 -5.81 -9.04 32.85
N LEU A 398 -4.92 -8.69 33.81
CA LEU A 398 -5.11 -7.54 34.71
C LEU A 398 -5.29 -6.23 33.93
N SER A 399 -4.49 -6.03 32.88
CA SER A 399 -4.48 -4.77 32.12
C SER A 399 -5.85 -4.41 31.51
N PHE A 400 -6.69 -5.40 31.17
CA PHE A 400 -8.06 -5.16 30.74
C PHE A 400 -8.96 -4.66 31.88
N HIS A 401 -8.72 -5.05 33.13
CA HIS A 401 -9.52 -4.68 34.31
C HIS A 401 -9.06 -3.40 35.01
N GLU A 402 -7.93 -2.83 34.59
CA GLU A 402 -7.37 -1.59 35.13
C GLU A 402 -7.71 -0.39 34.22
N GLU A 403 -7.45 0.84 34.70
CA GLU A 403 -7.59 2.06 33.90
C GLU A 403 -6.20 2.46 33.37
N GLN A 404 -6.03 2.49 32.05
CA GLN A 404 -4.79 2.95 31.44
C GLN A 404 -4.67 4.48 31.52
N GLU A 405 -3.50 4.96 31.92
CA GLU A 405 -3.18 6.40 31.87
C GLU A 405 -3.13 6.90 30.42
N GLY A 406 -3.77 8.04 30.16
CA GLY A 406 -3.82 8.63 28.82
C GLY A 406 -2.56 9.41 28.44
N LEU A 407 -2.08 9.22 27.21
CA LEU A 407 -0.90 9.92 26.69
C LEU A 407 -1.11 11.45 26.61
N PRO A 408 -0.06 12.28 26.82
CA PRO A 408 -0.20 13.74 26.86
C PRO A 408 -0.77 14.36 25.57
N ASP A 409 -1.70 15.31 25.72
CA ASP A 409 -2.37 15.99 24.60
C ASP A 409 -1.40 16.63 23.60
N ASN A 410 -0.29 17.19 24.08
CA ASN A 410 0.75 17.82 23.27
C ASN A 410 1.51 16.80 22.39
N PHE A 411 1.69 15.57 22.88
CA PHE A 411 2.29 14.48 22.12
C PHE A 411 1.34 14.00 21.02
N LEU A 412 0.09 13.71 21.39
CA LEU A 412 -0.95 13.26 20.46
C LEU A 412 -1.33 14.35 19.42
N ALA A 413 -1.00 15.61 19.66
CA ALA A 413 -1.10 16.65 18.65
C ALA A 413 -0.06 16.48 17.52
N MET A 414 1.16 16.04 17.83
CA MET A 414 2.22 15.81 16.84
C MET A 414 2.13 14.40 16.22
N PHE A 415 1.93 13.39 17.07
CA PHE A 415 1.84 11.97 16.69
C PHE A 415 0.47 11.40 17.09
N PRO A 416 -0.61 11.69 16.35
CA PRO A 416 -1.94 11.19 16.67
C PRO A 416 -2.10 9.69 16.41
N SER A 417 -1.31 9.08 15.52
CA SER A 417 -1.49 7.69 15.08
C SER A 417 -0.63 6.70 15.87
N LEU A 418 -1.24 5.64 16.40
CA LEU A 418 -0.51 4.46 16.90
C LEU A 418 -0.31 3.47 15.75
N ILE A 419 0.88 2.86 15.69
CA ILE A 419 1.22 1.77 14.75
C ILE A 419 1.88 0.59 15.48
N LYS A 420 1.61 -0.63 15.02
CA LYS A 420 2.33 -1.86 15.39
C LYS A 420 2.54 -2.72 14.15
N LEU A 421 3.78 -3.06 13.87
CA LEU A 421 4.22 -3.83 12.71
C LEU A 421 5.18 -4.91 13.19
N ASP A 422 4.86 -6.17 12.92
CA ASP A 422 5.73 -7.30 13.20
C ASP A 422 5.85 -8.19 11.95
N VAL A 423 7.06 -8.69 11.69
CA VAL A 423 7.36 -9.60 10.57
C VAL A 423 8.03 -10.83 11.14
N HIS A 424 7.52 -12.01 10.78
CA HIS A 424 8.02 -13.27 11.31
C HIS A 424 9.50 -13.47 10.94
N SER A 425 10.31 -13.89 11.91
CA SER A 425 11.72 -14.32 11.79
C SER A 425 12.09 -15.25 10.61
N LYS A 426 11.12 -15.88 9.92
CA LYS A 426 11.32 -16.63 8.66
C LYS A 426 11.49 -15.74 7.41
N VAL A 427 11.18 -14.44 7.51
CA VAL A 427 11.33 -13.45 6.45
C VAL A 427 12.71 -12.81 6.54
N THR A 428 13.59 -13.14 5.60
CA THR A 428 14.98 -12.67 5.56
C THR A 428 15.18 -11.35 4.80
N ASP A 429 14.15 -10.82 4.14
CA ASP A 429 14.23 -9.61 3.31
C ASP A 429 13.78 -8.37 4.12
N PRO A 430 14.69 -7.45 4.50
CA PRO A 430 14.36 -6.28 5.31
C PRO A 430 13.60 -5.19 4.54
N SER A 431 13.57 -5.22 3.20
CA SER A 431 12.81 -4.25 2.39
C SER A 431 11.30 -4.44 2.56
N VAL A 432 10.87 -5.65 2.89
CA VAL A 432 9.48 -6.03 3.03
C VAL A 432 8.83 -5.29 4.21
N ALA A 433 9.53 -5.21 5.34
CA ALA A 433 9.10 -4.42 6.50
C ALA A 433 8.97 -2.92 6.16
N LYS A 434 9.87 -2.38 5.33
CA LYS A 434 9.81 -0.99 4.86
C LYS A 434 8.66 -0.74 3.89
N SER A 435 8.39 -1.70 3.01
CA SER A 435 7.24 -1.68 2.10
C SER A 435 5.91 -1.73 2.87
N MET A 436 5.82 -2.58 3.90
CA MET A 436 4.66 -2.67 4.81
C MET A 436 4.46 -1.37 5.59
N MET A 437 5.54 -0.82 6.17
CA MET A 437 5.52 0.47 6.85
C MET A 437 5.03 1.56 5.89
N GLY A 438 5.56 1.63 4.66
CA GLY A 438 5.14 2.62 3.67
C GLY A 438 3.67 2.50 3.26
N CYS A 439 3.12 1.29 3.14
CA CYS A 439 1.68 1.07 2.92
C CYS A 439 0.83 1.60 4.08
N LEU A 440 1.23 1.31 5.33
CA LEU A 440 0.57 1.79 6.54
C LEU A 440 0.66 3.32 6.66
N LEU A 441 1.85 3.90 6.54
CA LEU A 441 2.05 5.36 6.61
C LEU A 441 1.28 6.09 5.49
N SER A 442 1.22 5.52 4.27
CA SER A 442 0.38 6.05 3.19
C SER A 442 -1.10 6.14 3.60
N SER A 443 -1.64 5.08 4.20
CA SER A 443 -3.06 5.04 4.60
C SER A 443 -3.39 6.04 5.71
N LEU A 444 -2.46 6.22 6.66
CA LEU A 444 -2.60 7.17 7.79
C LEU A 444 -2.47 8.62 7.33
N LYS A 445 -1.44 8.95 6.52
CA LYS A 445 -1.23 10.28 5.93
C LYS A 445 -2.39 10.68 5.04
N ALA A 446 -2.87 9.76 4.20
CA ALA A 446 -4.04 10.00 3.35
C ALA A 446 -5.27 10.42 4.17
N ASN A 447 -5.50 9.84 5.36
CA ASN A 447 -6.62 10.22 6.23
C ASN A 447 -6.32 11.37 7.20
N GLY A 448 -5.27 12.17 6.92
CA GLY A 448 -4.98 13.42 7.62
C GLY A 448 -4.09 13.31 8.85
N SER A 449 -3.44 12.17 9.08
CA SER A 449 -2.43 12.07 10.14
C SER A 449 -1.17 12.88 9.82
N ARG A 450 -0.55 13.43 10.87
CA ARG A 450 0.70 14.21 10.82
C ARG A 450 1.93 13.44 11.31
N GLY A 451 1.70 12.33 12.01
CA GLY A 451 2.74 11.61 12.74
C GLY A 451 2.22 10.30 13.30
N ALA A 452 3.06 9.28 13.24
CA ALA A 452 2.82 7.97 13.82
C ALA A 452 3.82 7.67 14.94
N PHE A 453 3.41 6.91 15.94
CA PHE A 453 4.26 6.40 17.02
C PHE A 453 3.99 4.92 17.30
N CYS A 454 4.97 4.24 17.89
CA CYS A 454 4.85 2.90 18.44
C CYS A 454 5.40 2.84 19.87
N GLU A 455 4.92 1.85 20.62
CA GLU A 455 5.30 1.61 22.01
C GLU A 455 6.19 0.36 22.08
N VAL A 456 7.35 0.46 22.72
CA VAL A 456 8.35 -0.61 22.79
C VAL A 456 8.91 -0.73 24.21
N LYS A 457 9.07 -1.95 24.72
CA LYS A 457 9.69 -2.19 26.04
C LYS A 457 11.18 -1.81 26.00
N PRO A 458 11.75 -1.13 27.01
CA PRO A 458 13.18 -0.82 27.09
C PRO A 458 14.10 -2.06 27.08
N SER A 459 13.57 -3.24 27.42
CA SER A 459 14.27 -4.52 27.36
C SER A 459 14.39 -5.07 25.92
N ASP A 460 13.41 -4.78 25.06
CA ASP A 460 13.35 -5.32 23.70
C ASP A 460 14.21 -4.51 22.73
N LYS A 461 15.50 -4.88 22.69
CA LYS A 461 16.46 -4.33 21.74
C LYS A 461 16.14 -4.70 20.29
N ARG A 462 15.42 -5.80 20.03
CA ARG A 462 15.08 -6.26 18.68
C ARG A 462 14.07 -5.29 18.05
N SER A 463 12.98 -4.97 18.75
CA SER A 463 12.01 -3.98 18.26
C SER A 463 12.60 -2.57 18.20
N LEU A 464 13.42 -2.16 19.17
CA LEU A 464 14.10 -0.84 19.11
C LEU A 464 14.98 -0.70 17.86
N GLU A 465 15.78 -1.72 17.54
CA GLU A 465 16.59 -1.74 16.31
C GLU A 465 15.72 -1.83 15.05
N PHE A 466 14.63 -2.59 15.08
CA PHE A 466 13.69 -2.74 13.98
C PHE A 466 12.99 -1.44 13.61
N TYR A 467 12.31 -0.78 14.55
CA TYR A 467 11.64 0.49 14.30
C TYR A 467 12.63 1.63 13.98
N SER A 468 13.85 1.60 14.54
CA SER A 468 14.94 2.50 14.15
C SER A 468 15.38 2.30 12.69
N LYS A 469 15.48 1.04 12.21
CA LYS A 469 15.70 0.73 10.79
C LYS A 469 14.53 1.14 9.89
N LEU A 470 13.32 1.26 10.42
CA LEU A 470 12.13 1.85 9.77
C LEU A 470 12.04 3.38 9.96
N GLY A 471 13.08 4.00 10.51
CA GLY A 471 13.25 5.46 10.64
C GLY A 471 12.41 6.12 11.73
N CYS A 472 11.89 5.36 12.69
CA CYS A 472 11.27 5.92 13.90
C CYS A 472 12.35 6.33 14.90
N VAL A 473 12.26 7.55 15.44
CA VAL A 473 13.20 8.10 16.43
C VAL A 473 12.62 8.05 17.84
N GLU A 474 13.47 7.91 18.86
CA GLU A 474 13.01 7.96 20.26
C GLU A 474 12.50 9.35 20.61
N LEU A 475 11.28 9.41 21.14
CA LEU A 475 10.61 10.65 21.54
C LEU A 475 10.81 10.88 23.03
N ALA A 476 11.33 12.06 23.38
CA ALA A 476 11.79 12.36 24.72
C ALA A 476 10.68 12.23 25.78
N LYS A 477 10.96 11.45 26.85
CA LYS A 477 10.04 11.24 27.97
C LYS A 477 9.66 12.57 28.61
N THR A 478 8.44 13.02 28.33
CA THR A 478 7.80 14.16 29.00
C THR A 478 7.18 13.69 30.32
N GLU A 479 6.76 14.60 31.19
CA GLU A 479 5.88 14.22 32.31
C GLU A 479 4.55 13.64 31.78
N GLY A 480 4.04 12.58 32.42
CA GLY A 480 2.81 11.90 32.03
C GLY A 480 2.96 10.70 31.07
N PHE A 481 4.18 10.21 30.80
CA PHE A 481 4.38 8.96 30.07
C PHE A 481 4.53 7.75 31.00
N PRO A 482 4.00 6.56 30.63
CA PRO A 482 4.26 5.30 31.32
C PRO A 482 5.76 5.02 31.45
N LYS A 483 6.24 4.81 32.68
CA LYS A 483 7.69 4.68 32.97
C LYS A 483 8.33 3.46 32.32
N GLU A 484 7.54 2.41 32.12
CA GLU A 484 7.94 1.07 31.68
C GLU A 484 8.06 0.91 30.16
N MET A 485 7.63 1.91 29.37
CA MET A 485 7.70 1.89 27.90
C MET A 485 8.65 2.97 27.36
N LEU A 486 9.10 2.77 26.12
CA LEU A 486 9.70 3.77 25.23
C LEU A 486 8.72 4.07 24.09
N PHE A 487 8.71 5.32 23.63
CA PHE A 487 7.85 5.80 22.56
C PHE A 487 8.74 6.22 21.41
N LEU A 488 8.67 5.49 20.29
CA LEU A 488 9.34 5.87 19.05
C LEU A 488 8.33 6.50 18.11
N GLY A 489 8.72 7.44 17.27
CA GLY A 489 7.80 8.01 16.28
C GLY A 489 8.45 8.67 15.08
N ARG A 490 7.58 9.04 14.13
CA ARG A 490 7.92 9.48 12.78
C ARG A 490 6.83 10.41 12.24
N THR A 491 7.23 11.53 11.65
CA THR A 491 6.35 12.44 10.89
C THR A 491 5.92 11.82 9.55
N LEU A 492 4.77 12.24 9.03
CA LEU A 492 4.18 11.73 7.78
C LEU A 492 4.03 12.83 6.72
#